data_AF-A0A3G8RD49-F1
#
_entry.id   AF-A0A3G8RD49-F1
#
_cell.length_a   1.000
_cell.length_b   1.000
_cell.length_c   1.000
_cell.angle_alpha   90.00
_cell.angle_beta   90.00
_cell.angle_gamma   90.00
#
_symmetry.space_group_name_H-M   'P 1'
#
loop_
_entity.id
_entity.type
_entity.pdbx_description
1 polymer ?
#
loop_
_entity_poly.entity_id
_entity_poly.type
_entity_poly.pdbx_seq_one_letter_code
_entity_poly.pdbx_strand_id
1 'polypeptide(L)'
;MIGTDTTQDMVLELQDEMSQYQYQFGVRRNDFLVEAMSYGMSEEEARAYAIQRIGPVVPVTCIPTLALGKVRPLSPMLAARYQYAGDWKDIHEHLLLPDEVLRIAGTQHFRSWISDMRNYWVESAPYRFGDDRLSLLSVASEKEGHFSMLVWREPGEEPEVWTYASQHEYRFSHLLHWFKWLNGRSEE
;
A
#
# COMPACT_ATOMS: atom_id res chain seq x y z
N MET A 1 -15.04 -11.30 19.03
CA MET A 1 -14.90 -9.94 19.61
C MET A 1 -13.47 -9.80 20.08
N ILE A 2 -12.62 -9.18 19.26
CA ILE A 2 -11.29 -8.74 19.68
C ILE A 2 -11.54 -7.53 20.59
N GLY A 3 -10.97 -7.52 21.79
CA GLY A 3 -11.19 -6.44 22.76
C GLY A 3 -10.67 -5.10 22.24
N THR A 4 -11.32 -4.01 22.62
CA THR A 4 -10.91 -2.64 22.25
C THR A 4 -9.46 -2.34 22.65
N ASP A 5 -8.98 -2.94 23.74
CA ASP A 5 -7.59 -2.83 24.20
C ASP A 5 -6.61 -3.45 23.19
N THR A 6 -6.96 -4.57 22.58
CA THR A 6 -6.12 -5.23 21.57
C THR A 6 -5.99 -4.38 20.30
N THR A 7 -7.07 -3.71 19.85
CA THR A 7 -7.00 -2.83 18.67
C THR A 7 -6.14 -1.60 18.93
N GLN A 8 -6.21 -1.02 20.13
CA GLN A 8 -5.39 0.14 20.49
C GLN A 8 -3.90 -0.22 20.55
N ASP A 9 -3.55 -1.37 21.13
CA ASP A 9 -2.16 -1.85 21.18
C ASP A 9 -1.59 -2.06 19.77
N MET A 10 -2.36 -2.66 18.87
CA MET A 10 -1.95 -2.86 17.47
C MET A 10 -1.78 -1.54 16.71
N VAL A 11 -2.57 -0.51 17.03
CA VAL A 11 -2.42 0.82 16.44
C VAL A 11 -1.13 1.49 16.91
N LEU A 12 -0.77 1.37 18.19
CA LEU A 12 0.51 1.86 18.70
C LEU A 12 1.69 1.14 18.03
N GLU A 13 1.60 -0.19 17.93
CA GLU A 13 2.63 -0.98 17.25
C GLU A 13 2.75 -0.60 15.76
N LEU A 14 1.64 -0.31 15.09
CA LEU A 14 1.66 0.19 13.71
C LEU A 14 2.39 1.53 13.61
N GLN A 15 2.20 2.43 14.56
CA GLN A 15 2.91 3.71 14.58
C GLN A 15 4.42 3.52 14.75
N ASP A 16 4.85 2.54 15.55
CA ASP A 16 6.26 2.18 15.69
C ASP A 16 6.82 1.63 14.38
N GLU A 17 6.10 0.72 13.70
CA GLU A 17 6.52 0.18 12.41
C GLU A 17 6.56 1.24 11.30
N MET A 18 5.61 2.19 11.29
CA MET A 18 5.64 3.35 10.39
C MET A 18 6.86 4.24 10.66
N SER A 19 7.16 4.51 11.94
CA SER A 19 8.33 5.29 12.34
C SER A 19 9.64 4.61 11.93
N GLN A 20 9.72 3.29 12.10
CA GLN A 20 10.86 2.48 11.66
C GLN A 20 10.99 2.50 10.13
N TYR A 21 9.87 2.37 9.41
CA TYR A 21 9.86 2.42 7.95
C TYR A 21 10.38 3.77 7.45
N GLN A 22 9.95 4.89 8.05
CA GLN A 22 10.47 6.22 7.76
C GLN A 22 11.96 6.34 8.08
N TYR A 23 12.41 5.83 9.23
CA TYR A 23 13.81 5.92 9.66
C TYR A 23 14.77 5.25 8.65
N GLN A 24 14.32 4.18 8.00
CA GLN A 24 15.10 3.45 6.99
C GLN A 24 15.18 4.14 5.62
N PHE A 25 14.48 5.26 5.39
CA PHE A 25 14.48 5.96 4.10
C PHE A 25 15.89 6.27 3.60
N GLY A 26 16.73 6.84 4.46
CA GLY A 26 18.10 7.22 4.11
C GLY A 26 18.97 6.00 3.74
N VAL A 27 18.78 4.89 4.44
CA VAL A 27 19.49 3.63 4.18
C VAL A 27 19.05 3.06 2.84
N ARG A 28 17.74 2.87 2.62
CA ARG A 28 17.19 2.35 1.36
C ARG A 28 17.57 3.20 0.16
N ARG A 29 17.63 4.53 0.33
CA ARG A 29 18.11 5.43 -0.72
C ARG A 29 19.57 5.18 -1.08
N ASN A 30 20.44 5.04 -0.09
CA ASN A 30 21.86 4.79 -0.36
C ASN A 30 22.05 3.43 -1.02
N ASP A 31 21.34 2.39 -0.56
CA ASP A 31 21.39 1.06 -1.15
C ASP A 31 20.95 1.08 -2.61
N PHE A 32 19.83 1.76 -2.91
CA PHE A 32 19.35 1.95 -4.28
C PHE A 32 20.38 2.68 -5.17
N LEU A 33 21.01 3.74 -4.66
CA LEU A 33 22.02 4.48 -5.43
C LEU A 33 23.23 3.59 -5.74
N VAL A 34 23.71 2.82 -4.77
CA VAL A 34 24.83 1.88 -4.95
C VAL A 34 24.48 0.83 -5.99
N GLU A 35 23.29 0.25 -5.90
CA GLU A 35 22.80 -0.75 -6.85
C GLU A 35 22.67 -0.17 -8.27
N ALA A 36 22.00 0.98 -8.43
CA ALA A 36 21.81 1.63 -9.72
C ALA A 36 23.15 1.99 -10.39
N MET A 37 24.11 2.51 -9.62
CA MET A 37 25.45 2.79 -10.13
C MET A 37 26.22 1.52 -10.51
N SER A 38 25.99 0.40 -9.80
CA SER A 38 26.60 -0.89 -10.18
C SER A 38 26.10 -1.42 -11.53
N TYR A 39 24.89 -1.02 -11.93
CA TYR A 39 24.31 -1.30 -13.26
C TYR A 39 24.69 -0.27 -14.34
N GLY A 40 25.60 0.66 -14.04
CA GLY A 40 26.16 1.61 -15.00
C GLY A 40 25.40 2.93 -15.11
N MET A 41 24.43 3.20 -14.23
CA MET A 41 23.75 4.50 -14.14
C MET A 41 24.69 5.54 -13.54
N SER A 42 24.64 6.78 -14.04
CA SER A 42 25.36 7.88 -13.37
C SER A 42 24.70 8.22 -12.02
N GLU A 43 25.46 8.84 -11.11
CA GLU A 43 24.91 9.26 -9.81
C GLU A 43 23.75 10.25 -9.98
N GLU A 44 23.84 11.16 -10.96
CA GLU A 44 22.81 12.17 -11.26
C GLU A 44 21.49 11.51 -11.71
N GLU A 45 21.58 10.55 -12.63
CA GLU A 45 20.43 9.76 -13.07
C GLU A 45 19.85 8.94 -11.91
N ALA A 46 20.69 8.26 -11.13
CA ALA A 46 20.23 7.43 -10.01
C ALA A 46 19.49 8.29 -8.96
N ARG A 47 20.00 9.49 -8.65
CA ARG A 47 19.32 10.43 -7.75
C ARG A 47 17.98 10.92 -8.29
N ALA A 48 17.81 11.02 -9.60
CA ALA A 48 16.53 11.40 -10.21
C ALA A 48 15.46 10.31 -10.02
N TYR A 49 15.85 9.03 -9.89
CA TYR A 49 14.93 7.93 -9.59
C TYR A 49 14.73 7.68 -8.09
N ALA A 50 15.67 8.09 -7.25
CA ALA A 50 15.64 7.88 -5.79
C ALA A 50 14.71 8.88 -5.05
N ILE A 51 13.47 9.00 -5.50
CA ILE A 51 12.49 9.96 -4.98
C ILE A 51 11.84 9.40 -3.72
N GLN A 52 11.98 10.11 -2.60
CA GLN A 52 11.30 9.83 -1.34
C GLN A 52 10.63 11.10 -0.81
N ARG A 53 9.39 10.99 -0.35
CA ARG A 53 8.60 12.10 0.18
C ARG A 53 7.63 11.61 1.25
N ILE A 54 7.51 12.38 2.33
CA ILE A 54 6.40 12.29 3.27
C ILE A 54 5.62 13.60 3.17
N GLY A 55 4.37 13.50 2.73
CA GLY A 55 3.45 14.62 2.59
C GLY A 55 2.83 14.99 3.94
N PRO A 56 2.30 16.23 4.04
CA PRO A 56 1.62 16.67 5.25
C PRO A 56 0.40 15.79 5.54
N VAL A 57 0.02 15.71 6.81
CA VAL A 57 -1.24 15.10 7.23
C VAL A 57 -2.41 15.84 6.59
N VAL A 58 -3.27 15.10 5.90
CA VAL A 58 -4.50 15.63 5.29
C VAL A 58 -5.72 14.91 5.90
N PRO A 59 -6.85 15.61 6.10
CA PRO A 59 -8.04 14.97 6.63
C PRO A 59 -8.58 13.94 5.65
N VAL A 60 -8.44 12.66 5.98
CA VAL A 60 -9.06 11.54 5.25
C VAL A 60 -10.11 10.91 6.13
N THR A 61 -11.32 10.73 5.57
CA THR A 61 -12.46 10.13 6.28
C THR A 61 -12.94 8.83 5.66
N CYS A 62 -12.59 8.59 4.40
CA CYS A 62 -12.98 7.39 3.67
C CYS A 62 -11.96 7.05 2.56
N ILE A 63 -11.97 5.78 2.15
CA ILE A 63 -11.18 5.27 1.04
C ILE A 63 -12.09 4.90 -0.13
N PRO A 64 -11.82 5.37 -1.35
CA PRO A 64 -12.51 4.94 -2.54
C PRO A 64 -12.31 3.44 -2.80
N THR A 65 -13.36 2.76 -3.24
CA THR A 65 -13.25 1.40 -3.77
C THR A 65 -13.08 1.41 -5.28
N LEU A 66 -12.81 0.25 -5.87
CA LEU A 66 -12.79 0.10 -7.33
C LEU A 66 -14.17 0.31 -7.96
N ALA A 67 -15.26 0.11 -7.20
CA ALA A 67 -16.60 0.42 -7.65
C ALA A 67 -16.83 1.95 -7.67
N LEU A 68 -17.30 2.46 -8.81
CA LEU A 68 -17.49 3.89 -9.03
C LEU A 68 -18.44 4.50 -7.98
N GLY A 69 -17.99 5.57 -7.32
CA GLY A 69 -18.77 6.30 -6.33
C GLY A 69 -18.98 5.54 -5.00
N LYS A 70 -18.34 4.38 -4.81
CA LYS A 70 -18.38 3.63 -3.56
C LYS A 70 -17.13 3.90 -2.75
N VAL A 71 -17.32 4.07 -1.44
CA VAL A 71 -16.27 4.37 -0.47
C VAL A 71 -16.44 3.50 0.77
N ARG A 72 -15.37 3.31 1.52
CA ARG A 72 -15.34 2.63 2.82
C ARG A 72 -14.83 3.59 3.90
N PRO A 73 -15.40 3.54 5.13
CA PRO A 73 -14.86 4.31 6.24
C PRO A 73 -13.44 3.83 6.57
N LEU A 74 -12.63 4.70 7.19
CA LEU A 74 -11.33 4.28 7.69
C LEU A 74 -11.51 3.28 8.84
N SER A 75 -10.76 2.18 8.79
CA SER A 75 -10.52 1.34 9.95
C SER A 75 -9.57 2.04 10.93
N PRO A 76 -9.53 1.65 12.22
CA PRO A 76 -8.58 2.20 13.20
C PRO A 76 -7.13 2.31 12.70
N MET A 77 -6.60 1.26 12.07
CA MET A 77 -5.22 1.26 11.54
C MET A 77 -5.04 2.20 10.35
N LEU A 78 -6.01 2.26 9.44
CA LEU A 78 -5.97 3.20 8.33
C LEU A 78 -6.04 4.64 8.84
N ALA A 79 -6.91 4.91 9.81
CA ALA A 79 -6.99 6.23 10.45
C ALA A 79 -5.64 6.63 11.05
N ALA A 80 -4.97 5.72 11.76
CA ALA A 80 -3.63 5.96 12.29
C ALA A 80 -2.60 6.24 11.18
N ARG A 81 -2.64 5.52 10.05
CA ARG A 81 -1.76 5.75 8.90
C ARG A 81 -1.92 7.16 8.33
N TYR A 82 -3.16 7.60 8.08
CA TYR A 82 -3.40 8.95 7.52
C TYR A 82 -3.15 10.08 8.53
N GLN A 83 -3.29 9.80 9.84
CA GLN A 83 -2.89 10.73 10.89
C GLN A 83 -1.37 10.86 11.05
N TYR A 84 -0.61 9.81 10.70
CA TYR A 84 0.85 9.83 10.70
C TYR A 84 1.38 10.62 9.49
N ALA A 85 0.92 10.28 8.28
CA ALA A 85 1.30 10.95 7.05
C ALA A 85 0.19 10.88 6.00
N GLY A 86 0.01 11.97 5.24
CA GLY A 86 -0.96 12.02 4.14
C GLY A 86 -0.48 11.22 2.93
N ASP A 87 0.42 11.81 2.15
CA ASP A 87 1.10 11.13 1.05
C ASP A 87 2.40 10.48 1.54
N TRP A 88 2.72 9.28 1.06
CA TRP A 88 3.97 8.63 1.45
C TRP A 88 4.58 7.92 0.24
N LYS A 89 5.65 8.50 -0.27
CA LYS A 89 6.44 7.99 -1.39
C LYS A 89 7.80 7.50 -0.89
N ASP A 90 8.05 6.22 -1.00
CA ASP A 90 9.38 5.62 -0.99
C ASP A 90 9.82 5.30 -2.43
N ILE A 91 11.07 4.88 -2.62
CA ILE A 91 11.66 4.53 -3.91
C ILE A 91 10.87 3.40 -4.59
N HIS A 92 10.49 2.40 -3.81
CA HIS A 92 9.83 1.19 -4.31
C HIS A 92 8.33 1.13 -3.99
N GLU A 93 7.78 2.10 -3.27
CA GLU A 93 6.40 2.03 -2.82
C GLU A 93 5.78 3.42 -2.73
N HIS A 94 4.54 3.56 -3.19
CA HIS A 94 3.77 4.78 -3.05
C HIS A 94 2.47 4.47 -2.35
N LEU A 95 2.37 4.84 -1.07
CA LEU A 95 1.13 4.73 -0.33
C LEU A 95 0.26 5.95 -0.66
N LEU A 96 -0.91 5.67 -1.21
CA LEU A 96 -1.68 6.65 -1.94
C LEU A 96 -2.60 7.48 -1.04
N LEU A 97 -2.89 8.71 -1.49
CA LEU A 97 -4.06 9.45 -1.05
C LEU A 97 -5.34 9.00 -1.81
N PRO A 98 -6.54 9.23 -1.24
CA PRO A 98 -7.81 8.92 -1.91
C PRO A 98 -7.93 9.43 -3.35
N ASP A 99 -7.46 10.66 -3.63
CA ASP A 99 -7.51 11.23 -4.98
C ASP A 99 -6.59 10.49 -5.95
N GLU A 100 -5.46 9.97 -5.47
CA GLU A 100 -4.53 9.17 -6.28
C GLU A 100 -5.09 7.78 -6.54
N VAL A 101 -5.79 7.18 -5.57
CA VAL A 101 -6.56 5.95 -5.77
C VAL A 101 -7.55 6.14 -6.92
N LEU A 102 -8.34 7.22 -6.91
CA LEU A 102 -9.30 7.52 -7.98
C LEU A 102 -8.61 7.73 -9.32
N ARG A 103 -7.49 8.48 -9.35
CA ARG A 103 -6.70 8.73 -10.56
C ARG A 103 -6.24 7.42 -11.18
N ILE A 104 -5.60 6.55 -10.39
CA ILE A 104 -4.99 5.31 -10.87
C ILE A 104 -6.08 4.30 -11.26
N ALA A 105 -7.11 4.11 -10.43
CA ALA A 105 -8.24 3.22 -10.72
C ALA A 105 -9.05 3.68 -11.95
N GLY A 106 -8.96 4.96 -12.31
CA GLY A 106 -9.53 5.54 -13.52
C GLY A 106 -8.81 5.15 -14.81
N THR A 107 -7.54 4.73 -14.73
CA THR A 107 -6.73 4.46 -15.93
C THR A 107 -7.15 3.17 -16.64
N GLN A 108 -7.06 3.16 -17.97
CA GLN A 108 -7.32 1.96 -18.77
C GLN A 108 -6.32 0.84 -18.43
N HIS A 109 -5.07 1.21 -18.16
CA HIS A 109 -4.00 0.26 -17.81
C HIS A 109 -4.31 -0.51 -16.54
N PHE A 110 -4.63 0.19 -15.45
CA PHE A 110 -5.00 -0.45 -14.19
C PHE A 110 -6.27 -1.29 -14.32
N ARG A 111 -7.28 -0.81 -15.05
CA ARG A 111 -8.52 -1.57 -15.30
C ARG A 111 -8.27 -2.85 -16.09
N SER A 112 -7.33 -2.83 -17.03
CA SER A 112 -6.90 -4.03 -17.75
C SER A 112 -6.32 -5.06 -16.78
N TRP A 113 -5.40 -4.64 -15.90
CA TRP A 113 -4.83 -5.52 -14.87
C TRP A 113 -5.89 -6.15 -13.97
N ILE A 114 -6.82 -5.35 -13.43
CA ILE A 114 -7.90 -5.85 -12.60
C ILE A 114 -8.79 -6.84 -13.37
N SER A 115 -9.05 -6.57 -14.65
CA SER A 115 -9.82 -7.49 -15.50
C SER A 115 -9.07 -8.81 -15.74
N ASP A 116 -7.77 -8.75 -16.04
CA ASP A 116 -6.94 -9.93 -16.26
C ASP A 116 -6.84 -10.79 -15.00
N MET A 117 -6.62 -10.17 -13.84
CA MET A 117 -6.61 -10.88 -12.56
C MET A 117 -7.94 -11.56 -12.27
N ARG A 118 -9.05 -10.86 -12.52
CA ARG A 118 -10.41 -11.38 -12.33
C ARG A 118 -10.71 -12.57 -13.23
N ASN A 119 -10.16 -12.61 -14.45
CA ASN A 119 -10.46 -13.65 -15.43
C ASN A 119 -9.46 -14.83 -15.39
N TYR A 120 -8.21 -14.58 -15.02
CA TYR A 120 -7.12 -15.54 -15.23
C TYR A 120 -6.32 -15.87 -13.97
N TRP A 121 -6.31 -15.01 -12.96
CA TRP A 121 -5.62 -15.28 -11.69
C TRP A 121 -6.60 -15.80 -10.66
N VAL A 122 -6.82 -17.12 -10.72
CA VAL A 122 -7.66 -17.85 -9.76
C VAL A 122 -7.16 -17.57 -8.35
N GLU A 123 -8.10 -17.25 -7.47
CA GLU A 123 -7.86 -16.89 -6.07
C GLU A 123 -7.28 -15.50 -5.78
N SER A 124 -7.04 -14.67 -6.80
CA SER A 124 -6.71 -13.26 -6.59
C SER A 124 -7.86 -12.48 -5.93
N ALA A 125 -7.58 -11.33 -5.31
CA ALA A 125 -8.60 -10.49 -4.71
C ALA A 125 -9.64 -10.02 -5.76
N PRO A 126 -9.27 -9.54 -6.96
CA PRO A 126 -10.23 -9.28 -8.02
C PRO A 126 -11.03 -10.50 -8.45
N TYR A 127 -10.46 -11.71 -8.42
CA TYR A 127 -11.21 -12.93 -8.72
C TYR A 127 -12.28 -13.23 -7.65
N ARG A 128 -11.91 -13.10 -6.36
CA ARG A 128 -12.77 -13.50 -5.23
C ARG A 128 -13.81 -12.45 -4.84
N PHE A 129 -13.54 -11.17 -5.05
CA PHE A 129 -14.34 -10.08 -4.50
C PHE A 129 -14.88 -9.12 -5.57
N GLY A 130 -16.03 -8.53 -5.27
CA GLY A 130 -16.58 -7.41 -6.03
C GLY A 130 -15.77 -6.14 -5.85
N ASP A 131 -15.82 -5.26 -6.84
CA ASP A 131 -15.06 -4.00 -6.85
C ASP A 131 -15.42 -3.06 -5.68
N ASP A 132 -16.60 -3.22 -5.07
CA ASP A 132 -17.06 -2.48 -3.89
C ASP A 132 -16.39 -2.93 -2.58
N ARG A 133 -15.61 -4.01 -2.63
CA ARG A 133 -14.85 -4.59 -1.52
C ARG A 133 -13.35 -4.48 -1.71
N LEU A 134 -12.92 -3.74 -2.72
CA LEU A 134 -11.53 -3.62 -3.12
C LEU A 134 -11.15 -2.15 -3.17
N SER A 135 -10.08 -1.76 -2.50
CA SER A 135 -9.51 -0.42 -2.60
C SER A 135 -8.02 -0.53 -2.89
N LEU A 136 -7.48 0.39 -3.69
CA LEU A 136 -6.03 0.48 -3.87
C LEU A 136 -5.41 1.10 -2.62
N LEU A 137 -4.33 0.51 -2.12
CA LEU A 137 -3.56 1.01 -0.97
C LEU A 137 -2.27 1.68 -1.43
N SER A 138 -1.49 0.96 -2.24
CA SER A 138 -0.16 1.39 -2.63
C SER A 138 0.20 0.92 -4.04
N VAL A 139 1.15 1.60 -4.66
CA VAL A 139 1.70 1.22 -5.96
C VAL A 139 3.23 1.28 -5.93
N ALA A 140 3.83 0.12 -6.18
CA ALA A 140 5.26 -0.01 -6.41
C ALA A 140 5.63 0.27 -7.87
N SER A 141 4.81 -0.17 -8.83
CA SER A 141 5.01 0.06 -10.26
C SER A 141 3.69 0.06 -11.02
N GLU A 142 3.24 1.23 -11.49
CA GLU A 142 2.06 1.33 -12.37
C GLU A 142 2.27 0.55 -13.69
N LYS A 143 3.51 0.52 -14.19
CA LYS A 143 3.86 -0.14 -15.45
C LYS A 143 3.76 -1.67 -15.34
N GLU A 144 4.33 -2.22 -14.29
CA GLU A 144 4.43 -3.68 -14.09
C GLU A 144 3.23 -4.27 -13.36
N GLY A 145 2.28 -3.43 -12.92
CA GLY A 145 1.12 -3.89 -12.16
C GLY A 145 1.50 -4.33 -10.75
N HIS A 146 2.55 -3.73 -10.16
CA HIS A 146 2.93 -4.00 -8.78
C HIS A 146 2.19 -3.05 -7.85
N PHE A 147 1.26 -3.59 -7.06
CA PHE A 147 0.39 -2.80 -6.19
C PHE A 147 -0.10 -3.60 -4.99
N SER A 148 -0.55 -2.88 -3.97
CA SER A 148 -1.23 -3.45 -2.80
C SER A 148 -2.68 -2.99 -2.76
N MET A 149 -3.58 -3.90 -2.39
CA MET A 149 -5.01 -3.64 -2.25
C MET A 149 -5.47 -3.88 -0.82
N LEU A 150 -6.43 -3.08 -0.37
CA LEU A 150 -7.27 -3.38 0.78
C LEU A 150 -8.41 -4.28 0.34
N VAL A 151 -8.59 -5.39 1.06
CA VAL A 151 -9.68 -6.33 0.85
C VAL A 151 -10.64 -6.26 2.03
N TRP A 152 -11.80 -5.67 1.79
CA TRP A 152 -12.82 -5.43 2.80
C TRP A 152 -13.67 -6.70 3.00
N ARG A 153 -13.51 -7.37 4.14
CA ARG A 153 -14.32 -8.55 4.51
C ARG A 153 -15.75 -8.15 4.85
N GLU A 154 -15.89 -7.26 5.83
CA GLU A 154 -17.15 -6.66 6.25
C GLU A 154 -16.98 -5.14 6.42
N PRO A 155 -18.06 -4.35 6.36
CA PRO A 155 -17.99 -2.92 6.64
C PRO A 155 -17.55 -2.65 8.10
N GLY A 156 -16.51 -1.84 8.28
CA GLY A 156 -16.04 -1.40 9.61
C GLY A 156 -15.03 -2.32 10.29
N GLU A 157 -14.70 -3.45 9.67
CA GLU A 157 -13.56 -4.28 10.09
C GLU A 157 -12.24 -3.77 9.51
N GLU A 158 -11.13 -4.17 10.12
CA GLU A 158 -9.81 -3.98 9.53
C GLU A 158 -9.73 -4.77 8.20
N PRO A 159 -9.38 -4.11 7.08
CA PRO A 159 -9.21 -4.81 5.82
C PRO A 159 -7.92 -5.64 5.83
N GLU A 160 -7.95 -6.77 5.14
CA GLU A 160 -6.73 -7.48 4.76
C GLU A 160 -5.95 -6.64 3.75
N VAL A 161 -4.64 -6.83 3.68
CA VAL A 161 -3.78 -6.22 2.64
C VAL A 161 -3.27 -7.31 1.72
N TRP A 162 -3.53 -7.19 0.42
CA TRP A 162 -3.11 -8.15 -0.58
C TRP A 162 -2.14 -7.45 -1.54
N THR A 163 -0.88 -7.90 -1.56
CA THR A 163 0.20 -7.30 -2.35
C THR A 163 0.54 -8.17 -3.54
N TYR A 164 0.66 -7.55 -4.71
CA TYR A 164 0.98 -8.18 -5.97
C TYR A 164 2.33 -7.65 -6.45
N ALA A 165 3.35 -8.51 -6.47
CA ALA A 165 4.70 -8.14 -6.91
C ALA A 165 5.38 -9.33 -7.59
N SER A 166 5.96 -9.11 -8.78
CA SER A 166 6.77 -10.11 -9.49
C SER A 166 6.12 -11.51 -9.55
N GLN A 167 4.83 -11.55 -9.92
CA GLN A 167 3.97 -12.76 -10.00
C GLN A 167 3.63 -13.47 -8.68
N HIS A 168 4.04 -12.90 -7.54
CA HIS A 168 3.68 -13.40 -6.23
C HIS A 168 2.52 -12.59 -5.65
N GLU A 169 1.69 -13.28 -4.88
CA GLU A 169 0.65 -12.67 -4.05
C GLU A 169 1.01 -12.89 -2.58
N TYR A 170 1.03 -11.81 -1.81
CA TYR A 170 1.21 -11.83 -0.36
C TYR A 170 -0.07 -11.33 0.31
N ARG A 171 -0.53 -12.02 1.34
CA ARG A 171 -1.78 -11.69 2.04
C ARG A 171 -1.48 -11.45 3.51
N PHE A 172 -1.86 -10.28 3.98
CA PHE A 172 -1.67 -9.85 5.37
C PHE A 172 -3.03 -9.65 6.01
N SER A 173 -3.19 -10.12 7.25
CA SER A 173 -4.45 -9.99 8.00
C SER A 173 -4.89 -8.54 8.21
N HIS A 174 -3.94 -7.61 8.28
CA HIS A 174 -4.18 -6.17 8.47
C HIS A 174 -2.92 -5.35 8.18
N LEU A 175 -3.07 -4.03 8.21
CA LEU A 175 -2.04 -3.07 7.85
C LEU A 175 -0.74 -3.18 8.66
N LEU A 176 -0.82 -3.53 9.96
CA LEU A 176 0.36 -3.74 10.81
C LEU A 176 1.30 -4.84 10.26
N HIS A 177 0.77 -6.00 9.85
CA HIS A 177 1.61 -7.07 9.32
C HIS A 177 2.22 -6.71 7.98
N TRP A 178 1.49 -5.96 7.15
CA TRP A 178 2.02 -5.42 5.91
C TRP A 178 3.19 -4.46 6.15
N PHE A 179 3.10 -3.56 7.15
CA PHE A 179 4.23 -2.69 7.50
C PHE A 179 5.43 -3.44 8.10
N LYS A 180 5.20 -4.48 8.92
CA LYS A 180 6.28 -5.37 9.39
C LYS A 180 7.03 -6.00 8.20
N TRP A 181 6.28 -6.49 7.20
CA TRP A 181 6.84 -7.04 5.97
C TRP A 181 7.63 -6.00 5.17
N LEU A 182 7.12 -4.78 5.02
CA LEU A 182 7.84 -3.67 4.38
C LEU A 182 9.16 -3.32 5.10
N ASN A 183 9.21 -3.51 6.42
CA ASN A 183 10.42 -3.36 7.22
C ASN A 183 11.35 -4.59 7.18
N GLY A 184 11.06 -5.58 6.33
CA GLY A 184 11.86 -6.80 6.17
C GLY A 184 11.69 -7.81 7.30
N ARG A 185 10.63 -7.70 8.11
CA ARG A 185 10.30 -8.69 9.15
C ARG A 185 9.42 -9.78 8.54
N SER A 186 9.75 -11.04 8.78
CA SER A 186 8.90 -12.16 8.38
C SER A 186 7.63 -12.22 9.23
N GLU A 187 6.52 -12.68 8.65
CA GLU A 187 5.35 -13.09 9.44
C GLU A 187 5.76 -14.21 10.39
N GLU A 188 5.51 -14.04 11.69
CA GLU A 188 5.48 -15.15 12.66
C GLU A 188 4.09 -15.80 12.69
#